data_AF-A0A6I6F108-F1
#
_entry.id   AF-A0A6I6F108-F1
#
_cell.length_a   1.000
_cell.length_b   1.000
_cell.length_c   1.000
_cell.angle_alpha   90.00
_cell.angle_beta   90.00
_cell.angle_gamma   90.00
#
_symmetry.space_group_name_H-M   'P 1'
#
loop_
_entity.id
_entity.type
_entity.pdbx_description
1 polymer ?
#
loop_
_entity_poly.entity_id
_entity_poly.type
_entity_poly.pdbx_seq_one_letter_code
_entity_poly.pdbx_strand_id
1 'polypeptide(L)'
;MAAGISHIAASRMVNPKARLVDAIGIIIVYTLINLFISYLYFKAPSVVSQKPIILVKNGKVIKNNTSKAKLTIDNLISILRQKDAPNLEKVEYLIAESTGDFSVAVNNNSLPITKLDMSIVPPQNILPEILIYKGKLDEKILKRID
;
A
#
# COMPACT_ATOMS: atom_id res chain seq x y z
N MET A 1 -14.90 8.14 -2.50
CA MET A 1 -16.23 8.76 -2.19
C MET A 1 -16.11 10.22 -1.71
N ALA A 2 -15.27 10.55 -0.72
CA ALA A 2 -15.21 11.90 -0.13
C ALA A 2 -14.83 13.04 -1.11
N ALA A 3 -13.92 12.77 -2.06
CA ALA A 3 -13.48 13.75 -3.05
C ALA A 3 -14.59 14.16 -4.04
N GLY A 4 -15.47 13.22 -4.41
CA GLY A 4 -16.56 13.49 -5.37
C GLY A 4 -17.66 14.37 -4.79
N ILE A 5 -18.04 14.14 -3.52
CA ILE A 5 -19.05 14.95 -2.82
C ILE A 5 -18.53 16.39 -2.61
N SER A 6 -17.25 16.53 -2.23
CA SER A 6 -16.60 17.83 -2.04
C SER A 6 -16.52 18.64 -3.34
N HIS A 7 -16.27 17.98 -4.48
CA HIS A 7 -16.22 18.63 -5.79
C HIS A 7 -17.58 19.20 -6.24
N ILE A 8 -18.69 18.55 -5.86
CA ILE A 8 -20.05 18.98 -6.24
C ILE A 8 -20.53 20.13 -5.37
N ALA A 9 -20.18 20.12 -4.08
CA ALA A 9 -20.37 21.27 -3.20
C ALA A 9 -19.58 22.50 -3.71
N ALA A 10 -18.31 22.30 -4.11
CA ALA A 10 -17.48 23.34 -4.69
C ALA A 10 -18.04 23.87 -6.02
N SER A 11 -18.50 23.00 -6.92
CA SER A 11 -19.02 23.43 -8.23
C SER A 11 -20.30 24.26 -8.13
N ARG A 12 -21.15 24.00 -7.12
CA ARG A 12 -22.31 24.84 -6.79
C ARG A 12 -21.93 26.17 -6.15
N MET A 13 -20.86 26.19 -5.36
CA MET A 13 -20.34 27.43 -4.77
C MET A 13 -19.74 28.35 -5.84
N VAL A 14 -19.09 27.80 -6.86
CA VAL A 14 -18.49 28.55 -7.97
C VAL A 14 -19.54 29.04 -8.99
N ASN A 15 -20.63 28.27 -9.23
CA ASN A 15 -21.69 28.66 -10.18
C ASN A 15 -23.10 28.56 -9.57
N PRO A 16 -23.61 29.66 -8.96
CA PRO A 16 -24.92 29.69 -8.29
C PRO A 16 -26.13 29.52 -9.23
N LYS A 17 -25.93 29.67 -10.55
CA LYS A 17 -26.99 29.54 -11.58
C LYS A 17 -27.17 28.12 -12.10
N ALA A 18 -26.34 27.16 -11.68
CA ALA A 18 -26.44 25.77 -12.11
C ALA A 18 -27.72 25.13 -11.57
N ARG A 19 -28.51 24.49 -12.45
CA ARG A 19 -29.79 23.89 -12.06
C ARG A 19 -29.55 22.66 -11.20
N LEU A 20 -30.50 22.35 -10.31
CA LEU A 20 -30.44 21.14 -9.47
C LEU A 20 -30.28 19.85 -10.29
N VAL A 21 -30.88 19.83 -11.47
CA VAL A 21 -30.80 18.74 -12.45
C VAL A 21 -29.36 18.49 -12.91
N ASP A 22 -28.56 19.54 -13.10
CA ASP A 22 -27.18 19.40 -13.59
C ASP A 22 -26.29 18.71 -12.54
N ALA A 23 -26.48 19.05 -11.26
CA ALA A 23 -25.75 18.40 -10.18
C ALA A 23 -26.15 16.93 -10.01
N ILE A 24 -27.45 16.63 -10.09
CA ILE A 24 -27.94 15.25 -10.04
C ILE A 24 -27.40 14.45 -11.24
N GLY A 25 -27.38 15.06 -12.43
CA GLY A 25 -26.80 14.47 -13.63
C GLY A 25 -25.32 14.12 -13.45
N ILE A 26 -24.51 15.03 -12.89
CA ILE A 26 -23.09 14.78 -12.60
C ILE A 26 -22.91 13.64 -11.60
N ILE A 27 -23.72 13.59 -10.53
CA ILE A 27 -23.68 12.49 -9.54
C ILE A 27 -23.96 11.16 -10.22
N ILE A 28 -25.01 11.09 -11.03
CA ILE A 28 -25.42 9.86 -11.72
C ILE A 28 -24.31 9.41 -12.67
N VAL A 29 -23.79 10.30 -13.51
CA VAL A 29 -22.71 9.97 -14.47
C VAL A 29 -21.46 9.51 -13.75
N TYR A 30 -21.03 10.23 -12.70
CA TYR A 30 -19.87 9.85 -11.91
C TYR A 30 -20.06 8.50 -11.22
N THR A 31 -21.26 8.24 -10.69
CA THR A 31 -21.60 6.96 -10.05
C THR A 31 -21.58 5.82 -11.06
N LEU A 32 -22.15 6.02 -12.26
CA LEU A 32 -22.14 5.02 -13.34
C LEU A 32 -20.72 4.70 -13.82
N ILE A 33 -19.85 5.71 -13.96
CA ILE A 33 -18.44 5.52 -14.31
C ILE A 33 -17.73 4.69 -13.25
N ASN A 34 -17.90 5.01 -11.97
CA ASN A 34 -17.27 4.25 -10.88
C ASN A 34 -17.82 2.80 -10.82
N LEU A 35 -19.12 2.62 -11.00
CA LEU A 35 -19.75 1.30 -11.06
C LEU A 35 -19.18 0.47 -12.23
N PHE A 36 -19.02 1.10 -13.39
CA PHE A 36 -18.46 0.47 -14.58
C PHE A 36 -17.00 0.06 -14.38
N ILE A 37 -16.17 0.95 -13.80
CA ILE A 37 -14.79 0.64 -13.44
C ILE A 37 -14.74 -0.52 -12.43
N SER A 38 -15.59 -0.48 -11.40
CA SER A 38 -15.67 -1.53 -10.38
C SER A 38 -16.10 -2.88 -10.96
N TYR A 39 -17.03 -2.87 -11.93
CA TYR A 39 -17.44 -4.05 -12.67
C TYR A 39 -16.30 -4.61 -13.52
N LEU A 40 -15.55 -3.75 -14.21
CA LEU A 40 -14.35 -4.13 -14.97
C LEU A 40 -13.28 -4.75 -14.10
N TYR A 41 -13.03 -4.19 -12.91
CA TYR A 41 -12.10 -4.75 -11.93
C TYR A 41 -12.48 -6.18 -11.53
N PHE A 42 -13.76 -6.46 -11.30
CA PHE A 42 -14.23 -7.79 -10.92
C PHE A 42 -14.21 -8.79 -12.08
N LYS A 43 -14.62 -8.35 -13.27
CA LYS A 43 -14.77 -9.24 -14.44
C LYS A 43 -13.46 -9.52 -15.17
N ALA A 44 -12.52 -8.57 -15.16
CA ALA A 44 -11.26 -8.66 -15.88
C ALA A 44 -10.10 -8.13 -15.02
N PRO A 45 -9.80 -8.76 -13.87
CA PRO A 45 -8.75 -8.29 -12.98
C PRO A 45 -7.38 -8.26 -13.65
N SER A 46 -7.12 -9.10 -14.66
CA SER A 46 -5.88 -9.12 -15.44
C SER A 46 -5.70 -7.92 -16.38
N VAL A 47 -6.79 -7.23 -16.74
CA VAL A 47 -6.74 -6.01 -17.57
C VAL A 47 -6.50 -4.78 -16.69
N VAL A 48 -7.01 -4.80 -15.46
CA VAL A 48 -6.98 -3.63 -14.57
C VAL A 48 -5.87 -3.72 -13.51
N SER A 49 -5.60 -4.90 -12.97
CA SER A 49 -4.49 -5.16 -12.05
C SER A 49 -3.26 -5.60 -12.83
N GLN A 50 -2.25 -4.74 -12.86
CA GLN A 50 -0.94 -5.10 -13.37
C GLN A 50 -0.33 -6.17 -12.46
N LYS A 51 0.28 -7.20 -13.04
CA LYS A 51 1.04 -8.19 -12.25
C LYS A 51 2.25 -7.50 -11.63
N PRO A 52 2.67 -7.88 -10.41
CA PRO A 52 3.88 -7.34 -9.82
C PRO A 52 5.09 -7.59 -10.73
N ILE A 53 5.94 -6.56 -10.88
CA ILE A 53 7.07 -6.57 -11.81
C ILE A 53 8.37 -6.47 -11.02
N ILE A 54 9.25 -7.44 -11.19
CA ILE A 54 10.60 -7.40 -10.58
C ILE A 54 11.46 -6.41 -11.36
N LEU A 55 11.90 -5.33 -10.72
CA LEU A 55 12.72 -4.27 -11.31
C LEU A 55 14.22 -4.52 -11.08
N VAL A 56 14.59 -5.02 -9.91
CA VAL A 56 15.97 -5.36 -9.53
C VAL A 56 16.00 -6.80 -9.04
N LYS A 57 17.04 -7.53 -9.43
CA LYS A 57 17.34 -8.87 -8.91
C LYS A 57 18.83 -8.99 -8.64
N ASN A 58 19.21 -9.40 -7.43
CA ASN A 58 20.60 -9.60 -7.00
C ASN A 58 21.49 -8.37 -7.32
N GLY A 59 21.02 -7.18 -6.96
CA GLY A 59 21.70 -5.91 -7.22
C GLY A 59 21.77 -5.47 -8.69
N LYS A 60 21.17 -6.23 -9.62
CA LYS A 60 21.16 -5.90 -11.05
C LYS A 60 19.79 -5.39 -11.49
N VAL A 61 19.79 -4.23 -12.16
CA VAL A 61 18.58 -3.65 -12.74
C VAL A 61 18.16 -4.42 -13.99
N ILE A 62 16.90 -4.86 -14.02
CA ILE A 62 16.31 -5.56 -15.16
C ILE A 62 15.75 -4.52 -16.13
N LYS A 63 16.58 -4.07 -17.07
CA LYS A 63 16.25 -2.99 -18.04
C LYS A 63 14.90 -3.15 -18.73
N ASN A 64 14.57 -4.39 -19.15
CA ASN A 64 13.30 -4.70 -19.80
C ASN A 64 12.09 -4.37 -18.90
N ASN A 65 12.21 -4.68 -17.61
CA ASN A 65 11.13 -4.51 -16.65
C ASN A 65 11.00 -3.04 -16.19
N THR A 66 12.12 -2.33 -16.00
CA THR A 66 12.09 -0.89 -15.75
C THR A 66 11.52 -0.09 -16.92
N SER A 67 11.80 -0.51 -18.17
CA SER A 67 11.19 0.09 -19.36
C SER A 67 9.68 -0.15 -19.41
N LYS A 68 9.22 -1.38 -19.13
CA LYS A 68 7.78 -1.71 -19.02
C LYS A 68 7.08 -0.91 -17.93
N ALA A 69 7.75 -0.71 -16.79
CA ALA A 69 7.26 0.11 -15.69
C ALA A 69 7.40 1.63 -15.94
N LYS A 70 7.98 2.05 -17.08
CA LYS A 70 8.27 3.46 -17.44
C LYS A 70 9.06 4.20 -16.36
N LEU A 71 10.02 3.52 -15.73
CA LEU A 71 10.89 4.07 -14.69
C LEU A 71 12.28 4.35 -15.23
N THR A 72 12.79 5.54 -14.94
CA THR A 72 14.20 5.89 -15.14
C THR A 72 15.07 5.35 -14.01
N ILE A 73 16.39 5.37 -14.19
CA ILE A 73 17.34 5.00 -13.14
C ILE A 73 17.23 5.95 -11.95
N ASP A 74 17.04 7.25 -12.18
CA ASP A 74 16.87 8.24 -11.11
C ASP A 74 15.65 7.94 -10.24
N ASN A 75 14.53 7.53 -10.87
CA ASN A 75 13.34 7.10 -10.14
C ASN A 75 13.64 5.87 -9.28
N LEU A 76 14.36 4.89 -9.83
CA LEU A 76 14.73 3.67 -9.11
C LEU A 76 15.57 3.99 -7.86
N ILE A 77 16.57 4.86 -7.98
CA ILE A 77 17.42 5.28 -6.87
C ILE A 77 16.61 6.06 -5.83
N SER A 78 15.68 6.91 -6.27
CA SER A 78 14.78 7.64 -5.35
C SER A 78 13.89 6.69 -4.56
N ILE A 79 13.31 5.67 -5.20
CA ILE A 79 12.50 4.63 -4.56
C ILE A 79 13.34 3.86 -3.53
N LEU A 80 14.56 3.46 -3.90
CA LEU A 80 15.47 2.74 -3.00
C LEU A 80 15.83 3.56 -1.75
N ARG A 81 16.03 4.88 -1.92
CA ARG A 81 16.26 5.79 -0.79
C ARG A 81 15.03 5.95 0.11
N GLN A 82 13.83 5.95 -0.46
CA GLN A 82 12.59 6.02 0.32
C GLN A 82 12.30 4.74 1.13
N LYS A 83 12.87 3.61 0.71
CA LYS A 83 12.69 2.30 1.35
C LYS A 83 13.92 1.89 2.20
N ASP A 84 14.71 2.87 2.63
CA ASP A 84 15.91 2.70 3.48
C ASP A 84 16.96 1.72 2.92
N ALA A 85 17.01 1.55 1.60
CA ALA A 85 17.95 0.65 0.91
C ALA A 85 18.77 1.38 -0.17
N PRO A 86 19.56 2.42 0.17
CA PRO A 86 20.22 3.28 -0.81
C PRO A 86 21.29 2.56 -1.65
N ASN A 87 21.85 1.45 -1.14
CA ASN A 87 22.85 0.68 -1.86
C ASN A 87 22.18 -0.43 -2.68
N LEU A 88 22.16 -0.26 -4.00
CA LEU A 88 21.62 -1.22 -4.96
C LEU A 88 22.26 -2.62 -4.83
N GLU A 89 23.55 -2.72 -4.51
CA GLU A 89 24.26 -4.01 -4.41
C GLU A 89 23.74 -4.87 -3.25
N LYS A 90 23.19 -4.22 -2.21
CA LYS A 90 22.59 -4.90 -1.05
C LYS A 90 21.15 -5.36 -1.32
N VAL A 91 20.54 -4.92 -2.43
CA VAL A 91 19.15 -5.24 -2.77
C VAL A 91 19.09 -6.59 -3.47
N GLU A 92 18.39 -7.55 -2.89
CA GLU A 92 18.12 -8.82 -3.53
C GLU A 92 16.95 -8.72 -4.51
N TYR A 93 15.87 -8.05 -4.12
CA TYR A 93 14.72 -7.79 -4.99
C TYR A 93 14.17 -6.37 -4.80
N LEU A 94 13.83 -5.72 -5.91
CA LEU A 94 12.92 -4.57 -5.93
C LEU A 94 11.73 -4.93 -6.80
N ILE A 95 10.52 -4.85 -6.26
CA ILE A 95 9.28 -5.27 -6.92
C ILE A 95 8.35 -4.07 -6.98
N ALA A 96 7.83 -3.76 -8.18
CA ALA A 96 6.70 -2.86 -8.35
C ALA A 96 5.41 -3.65 -8.12
N GLU A 97 4.65 -3.27 -7.10
CA GLU A 97 3.39 -3.91 -6.74
C GLU A 97 2.24 -3.44 -7.64
N SER A 98 1.19 -4.26 -7.72
CA SER A 98 -0.03 -3.94 -8.46
C SER A 98 -0.78 -2.71 -7.90
N THR A 99 -0.53 -2.38 -6.64
CA THR A 99 -1.06 -1.21 -5.93
C THR A 99 -0.39 0.10 -6.34
N GLY A 100 0.75 0.04 -7.03
CA GLY A 100 1.60 1.19 -7.34
C GLY A 100 2.65 1.51 -6.26
N ASP A 101 2.72 0.72 -5.18
CA ASP A 101 3.82 0.79 -4.21
C ASP A 101 5.01 -0.09 -4.66
N PHE A 102 6.13 0.04 -3.96
CA PHE A 102 7.35 -0.71 -4.19
C PHE A 102 7.76 -1.50 -2.96
N SER A 103 8.12 -2.76 -3.16
CA SER A 103 8.65 -3.64 -2.12
C SER A 103 10.14 -3.87 -2.34
N VAL A 104 10.94 -3.75 -1.28
CA VAL A 104 12.40 -4.00 -1.32
C VAL A 104 12.73 -5.16 -0.39
N ALA A 105 13.44 -6.14 -0.93
CA ALA A 105 14.07 -7.20 -0.16
C ALA A 105 15.59 -7.00 -0.21
N VAL A 106 16.21 -6.92 0.96
CA VAL A 106 17.66 -6.78 1.13
C VAL A 106 18.27 -8.17 1.28
N ASN A 107 19.47 -8.36 0.75
CA ASN A 107 20.23 -9.60 0.86
C ASN A 107 20.45 -9.98 2.33
N ASN A 108 20.34 -11.28 2.66
CA ASN A 108 20.63 -11.84 3.98
C ASN A 108 21.95 -11.35 4.60
N ASN A 109 23.02 -11.18 3.81
CA ASN A 109 24.31 -10.70 4.31
C ASN A 109 24.29 -9.23 4.76
N SER A 110 23.27 -8.47 4.37
CA SER A 110 23.09 -7.06 4.72
C SER A 110 21.97 -6.85 5.73
N LEU A 111 21.27 -7.91 6.15
CA LEU A 111 20.29 -7.83 7.21
C LEU A 111 20.97 -7.67 8.57
N PRO A 112 20.34 -6.97 9.53
CA PRO A 112 20.81 -6.96 10.89
C PRO A 112 20.76 -8.37 11.50
N ILE A 113 21.69 -8.64 12.40
CA ILE A 113 21.77 -9.92 13.12
C ILE A 113 20.47 -10.12 13.91
N THR A 114 19.82 -11.25 13.72
CA THR A 114 18.62 -11.62 14.44
C THR A 114 18.96 -12.31 15.77
N LYS A 115 18.02 -12.33 16.72
CA LYS A 115 18.20 -13.06 17.99
C LYS A 115 18.47 -14.56 17.77
N LEU A 116 17.89 -15.12 16.70
CA LEU A 116 18.11 -16.52 16.31
C LEU A 116 19.55 -16.77 15.84
N ASP A 117 20.17 -15.81 15.14
CA ASP A 117 21.57 -15.92 14.70
C ASP A 117 22.55 -15.93 15.90
N MET A 118 22.15 -15.32 17.01
CA MET A 118 22.90 -15.32 18.26
C MET A 118 22.58 -16.52 19.17
N SER A 119 21.77 -17.48 18.70
CA SER A 119 21.26 -18.60 19.51
C SER A 119 20.53 -18.14 20.79
N ILE A 120 19.98 -16.92 20.79
CA ILE A 120 19.17 -16.40 21.89
C ILE A 120 17.75 -16.91 21.69
N VAL A 121 17.25 -17.70 22.64
CA VAL A 121 15.83 -18.09 22.67
C VAL A 121 15.02 -16.85 23.06
N PRO A 122 14.24 -16.24 22.14
CA PRO A 122 13.41 -15.11 22.51
C PRO A 122 12.35 -15.57 23.52
N PRO A 123 12.03 -14.77 24.54
CA PRO A 123 10.86 -15.04 25.37
C PRO A 123 9.62 -15.13 24.48
N GLN A 124 8.67 -16.00 24.83
CA GLN A 124 7.43 -16.12 24.08
C GLN A 124 6.74 -14.76 24.01
N ASN A 125 6.42 -14.33 22.79
CA ASN A 125 5.71 -13.08 22.58
C ASN A 125 4.24 -13.31 22.94
N ILE A 126 3.83 -12.83 24.11
CA ILE A 126 2.44 -12.88 24.54
C ILE A 126 1.74 -11.67 23.93
N LEU A 127 0.58 -11.88 23.29
CA LEU A 127 -0.22 -10.77 22.79
C LEU A 127 -0.63 -9.87 23.98
N PRO A 128 -0.50 -8.54 23.86
CA PRO A 128 -0.95 -7.65 24.92
C PRO A 128 -2.47 -7.75 25.06
N GLU A 129 -2.93 -8.10 26.25
CA GLU A 129 -4.35 -8.18 26.60
C GLU A 129 -4.76 -7.00 27.50
N ILE A 130 -5.94 -6.44 27.27
CA ILE A 130 -6.43 -5.28 28.04
C ILE A 130 -7.03 -5.77 29.36
N LEU A 131 -6.31 -5.56 30.47
CA LEU A 131 -6.77 -5.98 31.80
C LEU A 131 -7.91 -5.11 32.34
N ILE A 132 -7.88 -3.80 32.11
CA ILE A 132 -8.89 -2.86 32.59
C ILE A 132 -9.39 -2.02 31.43
N TYR A 133 -10.71 -2.06 31.18
CA TYR A 133 -11.36 -1.23 30.17
C TYR A 133 -12.52 -0.47 30.78
N LYS A 134 -12.48 0.87 30.69
CA LYS A 134 -13.51 1.78 31.25
C LYS A 134 -13.81 1.51 32.74
N GLY A 135 -12.77 1.30 33.54
CA GLY A 135 -12.90 1.05 34.98
C GLY A 135 -13.45 -0.33 35.34
N LYS A 136 -13.67 -1.23 34.37
CA LYS A 136 -14.03 -2.63 34.62
C LYS A 136 -12.82 -3.53 34.40
N LEU A 137 -12.56 -4.38 35.39
CA LEU A 137 -11.51 -5.40 35.36
C LEU A 137 -12.01 -6.64 34.62
N ASP A 138 -11.18 -7.19 33.72
CA ASP A 138 -11.44 -8.48 33.10
C ASP A 138 -10.83 -9.62 33.93
N GLU A 139 -11.66 -10.25 34.76
CA GLU A 139 -11.25 -11.34 35.64
C GLU A 139 -10.75 -12.59 34.89
N LYS A 140 -11.14 -12.77 33.61
CA LYS A 140 -10.68 -13.90 32.81
C LYS A 140 -9.21 -13.73 32.42
N ILE A 141 -8.82 -12.48 32.16
CA ILE A 141 -7.43 -12.12 31.84
C ILE A 141 -6.61 -12.19 33.13
N LEU A 142 -7.13 -11.69 34.25
CA LEU A 142 -6.47 -11.76 35.55
C LEU A 142 -6.11 -13.20 35.95
N LYS A 143 -7.06 -14.14 35.87
CA LYS A 143 -6.85 -15.56 36.17
C LYS A 143 -5.87 -16.30 35.24
N ARG A 144 -5.50 -15.70 34.11
CA ARG A 144 -4.53 -16.27 33.16
C ARG A 144 -3.11 -15.76 33.45
N ILE A 145 -3.00 -14.60 34.11
CA ILE A 145 -1.72 -13.96 34.44
C ILE A 145 -1.23 -14.42 35.83
N ASP A 146 -2.16 -14.75 36.75
CA ASP A 146 -1.87 -15.48 38.00
C ASP A 146 -1.56 -16.96 37.73
#